data_AF-A0A502HRA5-F1
#
_entry.id   AF-A0A502HRA5-F1
#
_cell.length_a   1.000
_cell.length_b   1.000
_cell.length_c   1.000
_cell.angle_alpha   90.00
_cell.angle_beta   90.00
_cell.angle_gamma   90.00
#
_symmetry.space_group_name_H-M   'P 1'
#
loop_
_entity.id
_entity.type
_entity.pdbx_description
1 polymer ?
#
loop_
_entity_poly.entity_id
_entity_poly.type
_entity_poly.pdbx_seq_one_letter_code
_entity_poly.pdbx_strand_id
1 'polypeptide(L)'
;MTMPNERTRALIQTRDFLVELAEDSALSASIRRQARQLLRHYPNANANANANANANAILRAGQLEERRVDRLTEPFLSSSID
;
A
#
# COMPACT_ATOMS: atom_id res chain seq x y z
N MET A 1 -7.04 16.24 1.87
CA MET A 1 -5.75 15.53 2.09
C MET A 1 -6.07 14.05 2.18
N THR A 2 -5.35 13.19 1.47
CA THR A 2 -5.45 11.73 1.63
C THR A 2 -4.47 11.26 2.70
N MET A 3 -4.98 10.59 3.72
CA MET A 3 -4.22 10.07 4.85
C MET A 3 -3.26 8.96 4.38
N PRO A 4 -2.12 8.76 5.08
CA PRO A 4 -1.17 7.71 4.73
C PRO A 4 -1.79 6.30 4.69
N ASN A 5 -2.76 6.02 5.59
CA ASN A 5 -3.48 4.76 5.60
C ASN A 5 -4.44 4.60 4.40
N GLU A 6 -5.12 5.67 3.98
CA GLU A 6 -5.99 5.71 2.81
C GLU A 6 -5.18 5.46 1.54
N ARG A 7 -4.00 6.08 1.44
CA ARG A 7 -3.07 5.86 0.32
C ARG A 7 -2.59 4.41 0.28
N THR A 8 -2.24 3.84 1.43
CA THR A 8 -1.79 2.45 1.52
C THR A 8 -2.92 1.49 1.14
N ARG A 9 -4.14 1.71 1.63
CA ARG A 9 -5.33 0.93 1.28
C ARG A 9 -5.63 1.01 -0.22
N ALA A 10 -5.55 2.21 -0.82
CA ALA A 10 -5.75 2.40 -2.25
C ALA A 10 -4.72 1.63 -3.09
N LEU A 11 -3.46 1.57 -2.67
CA LEU A 11 -2.42 0.79 -3.36
C LEU A 11 -2.70 -0.72 -3.30
N ILE A 12 -3.14 -1.24 -2.15
CA ILE A 12 -3.51 -2.65 -2.00
C ILE A 12 -4.71 -2.96 -2.90
N GLN A 13 -5.76 -2.14 -2.83
CA GLN A 13 -6.98 -2.33 -3.63
C GLN A 13 -6.70 -2.25 -5.14
N THR A 14 -5.82 -1.34 -5.56
CA THR A 14 -5.42 -1.24 -6.97
C THR A 14 -4.72 -2.51 -7.44
N ARG A 15 -3.89 -3.10 -6.58
CA ARG A 15 -3.23 -4.37 -6.90
C ARG A 15 -4.26 -5.48 -7.10
N ASP A 16 -5.23 -5.62 -6.20
CA ASP A 16 -6.23 -6.68 -6.25
C ASP A 16 -7.07 -6.56 -7.53
N PHE A 17 -7.48 -5.35 -7.88
CA PHE A 17 -8.14 -5.07 -9.15
C PHE A 17 -7.29 -5.43 -10.37
N LEU A 18 -5.99 -5.14 -10.35
CA LEU A 18 -5.08 -5.52 -11.44
C LEU A 18 -4.89 -7.04 -11.55
N VAL A 19 -5.00 -7.80 -10.45
CA VAL A 19 -5.00 -9.27 -10.48
C VAL A 19 -6.27 -9.77 -11.17
N GLU A 20 -7.44 -9.26 -10.78
CA GLU A 20 -8.71 -9.61 -11.41
C GLU A 20 -8.66 -9.36 -12.94
N LEU A 21 -8.19 -8.18 -13.36
CA LEU A 21 -8.03 -7.85 -14.78
C LEU A 21 -7.02 -8.74 -15.51
N ALA A 22 -5.99 -9.26 -14.83
CA ALA A 22 -4.97 -10.10 -15.44
C ALA A 22 -5.45 -11.54 -15.68
N GLU A 23 -6.44 -11.99 -14.92
CA GLU A 23 -7.02 -13.33 -14.91
C GLU A 23 -8.32 -13.43 -15.71
N ASP A 24 -9.03 -12.32 -15.91
CA ASP A 24 -10.29 -12.28 -16.66
C ASP A 24 -10.11 -12.62 -18.15
N SER A 25 -10.59 -13.81 -18.54
CA SER A 25 -10.56 -14.30 -19.92
C SER A 25 -11.47 -13.55 -20.89
N ALA A 26 -12.46 -12.79 -20.40
CA ALA A 26 -13.30 -11.94 -21.24
C ALA A 26 -12.54 -10.71 -21.78
N LEU A 27 -11.43 -10.34 -21.14
CA LEU A 27 -10.60 -9.21 -21.56
C LEU A 27 -9.58 -9.58 -22.63
N SER A 28 -9.31 -8.62 -23.50
CA SER A 28 -8.29 -8.76 -24.54
C SER A 28 -6.92 -9.13 -23.95
N ALA A 29 -6.13 -9.90 -24.71
CA ALA A 29 -4.78 -10.28 -24.30
C ALA A 29 -3.88 -9.05 -24.03
N SER A 30 -4.13 -7.92 -24.70
CA SER A 30 -3.40 -6.67 -24.48
C SER A 30 -3.63 -6.11 -23.07
N ILE A 31 -4.90 -6.04 -22.64
CA ILE A 31 -5.29 -5.54 -21.31
C ILE A 31 -4.71 -6.43 -20.22
N ARG A 32 -4.86 -7.76 -20.34
CA ARG A 32 -4.28 -8.72 -19.38
C ARG A 32 -2.77 -8.58 -19.26
N ARG A 33 -2.07 -8.41 -20.40
CA ARG A 33 -0.61 -8.23 -20.41
C ARG A 33 -0.21 -6.92 -19.73
N GLN A 34 -0.95 -5.84 -19.97
CA GLN A 34 -0.69 -4.56 -19.32
C GLN A 34 -0.95 -4.62 -17.81
N ALA A 35 -2.02 -5.29 -17.36
CA ALA A 35 -2.30 -5.51 -15.95
C ALA A 35 -1.13 -6.26 -15.27
N ARG A 36 -0.63 -7.34 -15.87
CA ARG A 36 0.57 -8.07 -15.38
C ARG A 36 1.83 -7.21 -15.33
N GLN A 37 2.02 -6.34 -16.33
CA GLN A 37 3.11 -5.38 -16.34
C GLN A 37 2.98 -4.29 -15.26
N LEU A 38 1.78 -3.94 -14.85
CA LEU A 38 1.58 -2.99 -13.75
C LEU A 38 1.79 -3.67 -12.39
N LEU A 39 1.35 -4.92 -12.22
CA LEU A 39 1.47 -5.68 -10.96
C LEU A 39 2.89 -5.75 -10.37
N ARG A 40 3.94 -5.75 -11.20
CA ARG A 40 5.34 -5.70 -10.72
C ARG A 40 5.71 -4.42 -9.94
N HIS A 41 4.90 -3.38 -10.05
CA HIS A 41 5.08 -2.10 -9.36
C HIS A 41 4.22 -1.96 -8.10
N TYR A 42 3.27 -2.88 -7.89
CA TYR A 42 2.37 -2.83 -6.73
C TYR A 42 2.82 -3.81 -5.64
N PRO A 43 2.88 -3.38 -4.37
CA PRO A 43 3.32 -4.24 -3.28
C PRO A 43 2.28 -5.35 -3.03
N ASN A 44 2.74 -6.59 -2.88
CA ASN A 44 1.90 -7.70 -2.46
C ASN A 44 1.84 -7.72 -0.91
N ALA A 45 0.64 -7.65 -0.33
CA ALA A 45 0.45 -7.72 1.12
C ALA A 45 0.93 -9.07 1.71
N ASN A 46 1.06 -10.08 0.87
CA ASN A 46 1.28 -11.48 1.25
C ASN A 46 2.72 -11.93 0.95
N ALA A 47 3.59 -11.04 0.46
CA ALA A 47 4.96 -11.37 0.10
C ALA A 47 5.80 -11.62 1.36
N ASN A 48 5.86 -12.90 1.74
CA ASN A 48 7.04 -13.49 2.36
C ASN A 48 8.32 -12.95 1.71
N ALA A 49 9.33 -12.70 2.55
CA ALA A 49 10.45 -11.79 2.34
C ALA A 49 11.43 -12.09 1.17
N ASN A 50 11.07 -12.96 0.23
CA ASN A 50 11.98 -13.59 -0.72
C ASN A 50 11.68 -13.37 -2.21
N ALA A 51 10.74 -12.47 -2.60
CA ALA A 51 10.50 -12.18 -4.02
C ALA A 51 10.80 -10.75 -4.50
N ASN A 52 10.88 -9.74 -3.63
CA ASN A 52 11.12 -8.35 -4.04
C ASN A 52 11.35 -7.48 -2.78
N ALA A 53 12.58 -7.04 -2.53
CA ALA A 53 12.94 -6.25 -1.34
C ALA A 53 12.25 -4.88 -1.26
N ASN A 54 11.59 -4.44 -2.33
CA ASN A 54 11.09 -3.09 -2.53
C ASN A 54 9.63 -2.94 -2.03
N ALA A 55 8.87 -4.05 -1.96
CA ALA A 55 7.43 -4.04 -1.62
C ALA A 55 7.16 -3.83 -0.12
N ASN A 56 8.02 -4.36 0.76
CA ASN A 56 7.94 -4.14 2.20
C ASN A 56 8.25 -2.68 2.58
N ALA A 57 8.99 -1.95 1.75
CA ALA A 57 9.37 -0.57 2.03
C ALA A 57 8.18 0.40 2.01
N ILE A 58 7.23 0.23 1.08
CA ILE A 58 6.07 1.12 0.97
C ILE A 58 5.08 0.90 2.12
N LEU A 59 4.80 -0.36 2.47
CA LEU A 59 3.96 -0.70 3.62
C LEU A 59 4.58 -0.19 4.92
N ARG A 60 5.89 -0.43 5.13
CA ARG A 60 6.60 0.10 6.30
C ARG A 60 6.70 1.62 6.29
N ALA A 61 6.86 2.25 5.13
CA ALA A 61 6.87 3.70 5.01
C ALA A 61 5.53 4.30 5.40
N GLY A 62 4.41 3.72 4.94
CA GLY A 62 3.06 4.12 5.37
C GLY A 62 2.88 4.00 6.88
N GLN A 63 3.28 2.88 7.49
CA GLN A 63 3.23 2.69 8.94
C GLN A 63 4.15 3.64 9.72
N LEU A 64 5.33 3.94 9.19
CA LEU A 64 6.27 4.89 9.81
C LEU A 64 5.75 6.33 9.74
N GLU A 65 5.14 6.71 8.61
CA GLU A 65 4.48 8.01 8.46
C GLU A 65 3.27 8.13 9.38
N GLU A 66 2.45 7.09 9.53
CA GLU A 66 1.33 7.06 10.47
C GLU A 66 1.79 7.26 11.92
N ARG A 67 2.87 6.58 12.34
CA ARG A 67 3.50 6.81 13.67
C ARG A 67 4.04 8.23 13.85
N ARG A 68 4.50 8.87 12.78
CA ARG A 68 4.95 10.27 12.84
C ARG A 68 3.78 11.24 12.95
N VAL A 69 2.68 10.99 12.25
CA VAL A 69 1.46 11.79 12.38
C VAL A 69 0.90 11.64 13.79
N ASP A 70 0.83 10.42 14.32
CA ASP A 70 0.36 10.16 15.69
C ASP A 70 1.20 10.92 16.74
N ARG A 71 2.54 10.92 16.61
CA ARG A 71 3.44 11.69 17.49
C ARG A 71 3.29 13.22 17.36
N LEU A 72 2.89 13.71 16.19
CA LEU A 72 2.59 15.13 15.98
C LEU A 72 1.17 15.49 16.46
N THR A 73 0.33 14.48 16.74
CA THR A 73 -1.02 14.60 17.27
C THR A 73 -1.12 14.09 18.71
N GLU A 74 0.02 13.93 19.40
CA GLU A 74 0.04 13.83 20.86
C GLU A 74 -0.64 15.10 21.39
N PRO A 75 -1.70 15.00 22.22
CA PRO A 75 -2.26 16.17 22.84
C PRO A 75 -1.16 16.81 23.68
N PHE A 76 -0.83 18.06 23.36
CA PHE A 76 0.07 18.95 24.11
C PHE A 76 -0.36 19.21 25.57
N LEU A 77 -1.22 18.36 26.15
CA LEU A 77 -1.82 18.48 27.46
C LEU A 77 -1.50 17.25 28.32
N SER A 78 -0.21 16.95 28.49
CA SER A 78 0.25 16.29 29.70
C SER A 78 1.20 17.22 30.42
N SER A 79 0.65 18.31 30.96
CA SER A 79 1.21 18.92 32.16
C SER A 79 0.84 18.01 33.32
N SER A 80 1.78 17.17 33.77
CA SER A 80 1.79 16.74 35.17
C SER A 80 1.85 18.00 36.01
N ILE A 81 0.70 18.35 36.59
CA ILE A 81 0.63 19.27 37.73
C ILE A 81 1.23 18.50 38.91
N ASP A 82 2.33 19.03 39.44
CA ASP A 82 2.80 18.76 40.81
C ASP A 82 1.79 19.36 41.81
#